data_AF-A0A833DTS7-F1
#
_entry.id   AF-A0A833DTS7-F1
#
_cell.length_a   1.000
_cell.length_b   1.000
_cell.length_c   1.000
_cell.angle_alpha   90.00
_cell.angle_beta   90.00
_cell.angle_gamma   90.00
#
_symmetry.space_group_name_H-M   'P 1'
#
loop_
_entity.id
_entity.type
_entity.pdbx_description
1 polymer ?
#
loop_
_entity_poly.entity_id
_entity_poly.type
_entity_poly.pdbx_seq_one_letter_code
_entity_poly.pdbx_strand_id
1 'polypeptide(L)'
;MSKVISRERLIREIEMYIEYNPNIYAKIAFYSDPEVQQILENIYTRWEEAGRRGIPLDFATIDELKVLASKALKYKDASARVLLDLDQLDRMVFRSLASSDAEKSS
;
A
#
# COMPACT_ATOMS: atom_id res chain seq x y z
N MET A 1 -0.57 30.38 -7.47
CA MET A 1 -1.10 29.90 -6.17
C MET A 1 -1.11 28.39 -6.19
N SER A 2 -0.25 27.74 -5.42
CA SER A 2 -0.30 26.28 -5.21
C SER A 2 -1.57 25.93 -4.46
N LYS A 3 -2.46 25.14 -5.08
CA LYS A 3 -3.71 24.67 -4.47
C LYS A 3 -3.37 23.83 -3.24
N VAL A 4 -3.70 24.30 -2.04
CA VAL A 4 -3.51 23.54 -0.80
C VAL A 4 -4.29 22.23 -0.92
N ILE A 5 -3.59 21.11 -0.82
CA ILE A 5 -4.23 19.78 -0.85
C ILE A 5 -4.74 19.50 0.57
N SER A 6 -6.04 19.31 0.71
CA SER A 6 -6.65 18.98 2.00
C SER A 6 -6.61 17.47 2.27
N ARG A 7 -6.66 17.09 3.54
CA ARG A 7 -6.72 15.68 3.99
C ARG A 7 -7.93 14.96 3.40
N GLU A 8 -9.08 15.60 3.47
CA GLU A 8 -10.35 15.04 3.01
C GLU A 8 -10.30 14.75 1.51
N ARG A 9 -9.58 15.57 0.75
CA ARG A 9 -9.33 15.33 -0.66
C ARG A 9 -8.46 14.10 -0.88
N LEU A 10 -7.36 13.96 -0.14
CA LEU A 10 -6.46 12.81 -0.26
C LEU A 10 -7.17 11.50 0.10
N ILE A 11 -7.92 11.49 1.20
CA ILE A 11 -8.72 10.33 1.63
C ILE A 11 -9.72 9.96 0.54
N ARG A 12 -10.46 10.94 -0.01
CA ARG A 12 -11.41 10.67 -1.12
C ARG A 12 -10.72 10.12 -2.37
N GLU A 13 -9.53 10.61 -2.72
CA GLU A 13 -8.76 10.08 -3.86
C GLU A 13 -8.37 8.62 -3.61
N ILE A 14 -7.90 8.27 -2.40
CA ILE A 14 -7.59 6.88 -2.02
C ILE A 14 -8.84 6.00 -2.12
N GLU A 15 -9.93 6.40 -1.48
CA GLU A 15 -11.19 5.66 -1.49
C GLU A 15 -11.73 5.47 -2.91
N MET A 16 -11.70 6.51 -3.75
CA MET A 16 -12.19 6.45 -5.12
C MET A 16 -11.36 5.51 -6.00
N TYR A 17 -10.02 5.59 -5.89
CA TYR A 17 -9.12 4.84 -6.75
C TYR A 17 -8.87 3.41 -6.28
N ILE A 18 -9.11 3.11 -5.01
CA ILE A 18 -8.91 1.78 -4.45
C ILE A 18 -10.24 1.18 -4.01
N GLU A 19 -10.91 1.75 -3.00
CA GLU A 19 -12.06 1.08 -2.37
C GLU A 19 -13.29 0.96 -3.27
N TYR A 20 -13.65 2.05 -3.96
CA TYR A 20 -14.79 2.11 -4.88
C TYR A 20 -14.41 1.80 -6.32
N ASN A 21 -13.15 1.50 -6.59
CA ASN A 21 -12.70 1.14 -7.92
C ASN A 21 -13.17 -0.29 -8.27
N PRO A 22 -13.94 -0.48 -9.37
CA PRO A 22 -14.38 -1.80 -9.79
C PRO A 22 -13.24 -2.71 -10.25
N ASN A 23 -12.06 -2.14 -10.53
CA ASN A 23 -10.88 -2.89 -10.91
C ASN A 23 -10.20 -3.54 -9.70
N ILE A 24 -10.46 -4.84 -9.50
CA ILE A 24 -9.86 -5.61 -8.40
C ILE A 24 -8.32 -5.59 -8.40
N TYR A 25 -7.69 -5.49 -9.57
CA TYR A 25 -6.23 -5.44 -9.67
C TYR A 25 -5.64 -4.17 -9.05
N ALA A 26 -6.41 -3.06 -9.01
CA ALA A 26 -5.98 -1.85 -8.33
C ALA A 26 -5.82 -2.09 -6.82
N LYS A 27 -6.79 -2.79 -6.20
CA LYS A 27 -6.70 -3.17 -4.78
C LYS A 27 -5.52 -4.09 -4.53
N ILE A 28 -5.36 -5.13 -5.35
CA ILE A 28 -4.25 -6.09 -5.20
C ILE A 28 -2.90 -5.37 -5.30
N ALA A 29 -2.70 -4.54 -6.33
CA ALA A 29 -1.46 -3.83 -6.53
C ALA A 29 -1.15 -2.86 -5.38
N PHE A 30 -2.17 -2.13 -4.91
CA PHE A 30 -2.03 -1.17 -3.82
C PHE A 30 -1.68 -1.85 -2.50
N TYR A 31 -2.46 -2.85 -2.09
CA TYR A 31 -2.25 -3.54 -0.83
C TYR A 31 -1.03 -4.47 -0.80
N SER A 32 -0.46 -4.79 -1.97
CA SER A 32 0.79 -5.56 -2.08
C SER A 32 2.04 -4.67 -2.17
N ASP A 33 1.89 -3.34 -2.24
CA ASP A 33 3.03 -2.42 -2.27
C ASP A 33 3.66 -2.33 -0.86
N PRO A 34 4.96 -2.64 -0.68
CA PRO A 34 5.58 -2.69 0.65
C PRO A 34 5.53 -1.37 1.41
N GLU A 35 5.60 -0.25 0.70
CA GLU A 35 5.54 1.08 1.30
C GLU A 35 4.11 1.39 1.79
N VAL A 36 3.09 0.96 1.02
CA VAL A 36 1.69 1.06 1.42
C VAL A 36 1.45 0.21 2.68
N GLN A 37 1.93 -1.02 2.71
CA GLN A 37 1.80 -1.91 3.87
C GLN A 37 2.41 -1.29 5.13
N GLN A 38 3.64 -0.78 5.02
CA GLN A 38 4.33 -0.15 6.15
C GLN A 38 3.60 1.08 6.69
N ILE A 39 3.07 1.92 5.79
CA ILE A 39 2.29 3.10 6.19
C ILE A 39 0.97 2.68 6.85
N LEU A 40 0.28 1.70 6.30
CA LEU A 40 -0.98 1.20 6.86
C LEU A 40 -0.77 0.62 8.25
N GLU A 41 0.29 -0.18 8.48
CA GLU A 41 0.63 -0.68 9.82
C GLU A 41 0.78 0.47 10.83
N ASN A 42 1.56 1.50 10.50
CA ASN A 42 1.75 2.65 11.38
C ASN A 42 0.45 3.41 11.67
N ILE A 43 -0.44 3.50 10.67
CA ILE A 43 -1.77 4.10 10.83
C ILE A 43 -2.63 3.24 11.76
N TYR A 44 -2.66 1.91 11.55
CA TYR A 44 -3.41 0.99 12.39
C TYR A 44 -2.92 1.03 13.84
N THR A 45 -1.61 1.04 14.09
CA THR A 45 -1.05 1.18 15.44
C THR A 45 -1.58 2.43 16.13
N ARG A 46 -1.50 3.60 15.48
CA ARG A 46 -2.02 4.86 16.04
C ARG A 46 -3.53 4.83 16.28
N TRP A 47 -4.28 4.21 15.38
CA TRP A 47 -5.73 4.06 15.52
C TRP A 47 -6.09 3.15 16.69
N GLU A 48 -5.35 2.06 16.90
CA GLU A 48 -5.51 1.15 18.03
C GLU A 48 -5.16 1.81 19.35
N GLU A 49 -4.03 2.51 19.43
CA GLU A 49 -3.62 3.31 20.59
C GLU A 49 -4.65 4.39 20.96
N ALA A 50 -5.37 4.92 19.97
CA ALA A 50 -6.46 5.87 20.16
C ALA A 50 -7.81 5.25 20.53
N GLY A 51 -7.86 3.93 20.74
CA GLY A 51 -9.05 3.17 21.12
C GLY A 51 -10.00 2.87 19.96
N ARG A 52 -9.48 2.79 18.72
CA ARG A 52 -10.23 2.45 17.50
C ARG A 52 -11.44 3.34 17.23
N ARG A 53 -11.34 4.63 17.58
CA ARG A 53 -12.39 5.62 17.29
C ARG A 53 -12.21 6.19 15.88
N GLY A 54 -13.30 6.44 15.16
CA GLY A 54 -13.23 6.92 13.77
C GLY A 54 -12.72 5.84 12.81
N ILE A 55 -12.16 6.24 11.67
CA ILE A 55 -11.56 5.32 10.69
C ILE A 55 -10.03 5.39 10.74
N PRO A 56 -9.30 4.33 10.33
CA PRO A 56 -7.83 4.33 10.38
C PRO A 56 -7.20 5.55 9.70
N LEU A 57 -7.66 5.94 8.51
CA LEU A 57 -7.10 7.05 7.75
C LEU A 57 -7.19 8.42 8.45
N ASP A 58 -8.05 8.57 9.47
CA ASP A 58 -8.10 9.78 10.30
C ASP A 58 -6.81 9.97 11.13
N PHE A 59 -6.06 8.89 11.36
CA PHE A 59 -4.83 8.85 12.15
C PHE A 59 -3.57 8.96 11.29
N ALA A 60 -3.72 9.10 9.98
CA ALA A 60 -2.61 9.30 9.06
C ALA A 60 -2.09 10.75 9.09
N THR A 61 -0.77 10.90 9.00
CA THR A 61 -0.16 12.21 8.70
C THR A 61 -0.51 12.65 7.28
N ILE A 62 -0.37 13.96 7.02
CA ILE A 62 -0.57 14.50 5.67
C ILE A 62 0.40 13.87 4.66
N ASP A 63 1.65 13.60 5.04
CA ASP A 63 2.64 13.06 4.12
C ASP A 63 2.37 11.58 3.79
N GLU A 64 1.96 10.78 4.78
CA GLU A 64 1.47 9.42 4.55
C GLU A 64 0.26 9.41 3.60
N LEU A 65 -0.70 10.32 3.80
CA LEU A 65 -1.85 10.44 2.91
C LEU A 65 -1.46 10.84 1.48
N LYS A 66 -0.44 11.69 1.30
CA LYS A 66 0.08 12.02 -0.04
C LYS A 66 0.70 10.80 -0.71
N VAL A 67 1.47 10.00 0.03
CA VAL A 67 2.08 8.77 -0.50
C VAL A 67 0.99 7.78 -0.88
N LEU A 68 0.03 7.51 0.01
CA LEU A 68 -1.09 6.62 -0.26
C LEU A 68 -1.92 7.10 -1.46
N ALA A 69 -2.26 8.40 -1.55
CA ALA A 69 -2.99 8.92 -2.70
C ALA A 69 -2.19 8.83 -4.01
N SER A 70 -0.88 9.06 -3.96
CA SER A 70 0.00 8.91 -5.13
C SER A 70 0.05 7.46 -5.62
N LYS A 71 0.18 6.50 -4.70
CA LYS A 71 0.14 5.06 -5.02
C LYS A 71 -1.23 4.62 -5.53
N ALA A 72 -2.30 5.12 -4.93
CA ALA A 72 -3.67 4.86 -5.37
C ALA A 72 -3.89 5.34 -6.82
N LEU A 73 -3.44 6.56 -7.14
CA LEU A 73 -3.48 7.10 -8.50
C LEU A 73 -2.65 6.27 -9.48
N LYS A 74 -1.46 5.81 -9.08
CA LYS A 74 -0.59 4.94 -9.88
C LYS A 74 -1.27 3.60 -10.21
N TYR A 75 -1.97 3.00 -9.25
CA TYR A 75 -2.51 1.65 -9.38
C TYR A 75 -3.96 1.58 -9.87
N LYS A 76 -4.68 2.72 -10.00
CA LYS A 76 -6.11 2.73 -10.36
C LYS A 76 -6.45 1.96 -11.65
N ASP A 77 -5.53 1.93 -12.61
CA ASP A 77 -5.68 1.25 -13.90
C ASP A 77 -4.83 -0.04 -14.00
N ALA A 78 -4.45 -0.62 -12.85
CA ALA A 78 -3.67 -1.87 -12.81
C ALA A 78 -4.36 -3.00 -13.59
N SER A 79 -3.59 -3.93 -14.12
CA SER A 79 -4.10 -5.08 -14.88
C SER A 79 -3.69 -6.38 -14.24
N ALA A 80 -4.16 -7.50 -14.80
CA ALA A 80 -3.78 -8.85 -14.37
C ALA A 80 -2.27 -9.10 -14.35
N ARG A 81 -1.47 -8.27 -15.03
CA ARG A 81 0.00 -8.32 -14.99
C ARG A 81 0.57 -8.24 -13.57
N VAL A 82 -0.11 -7.52 -12.67
CA VAL A 82 0.27 -7.44 -11.25
C VAL A 82 0.40 -8.82 -10.61
N LEU A 83 -0.46 -9.79 -10.98
CA LEU A 83 -0.37 -11.15 -10.44
C LEU A 83 0.91 -11.87 -10.88
N LEU A 84 1.38 -11.62 -12.10
CA LEU A 84 2.62 -12.21 -12.62
C LEU A 84 3.84 -11.61 -11.93
N ASP A 85 3.81 -10.30 -11.69
CA ASP A 85 4.91 -9.61 -11.01
C ASP A 85 5.01 -10.08 -9.53
N LEU A 86 3.87 -10.33 -8.87
CA LEU A 86 3.84 -10.89 -7.51
C LEU A 86 4.36 -12.34 -7.45
N ASP A 87 3.94 -13.24 -8.36
CA ASP A 87 4.44 -14.63 -8.40
C ASP A 87 5.96 -14.68 -8.68
N GLN A 88 6.47 -13.76 -9.50
CA GLN A 88 7.90 -13.68 -9.77
C GLN A 88 8.71 -13.23 -8.54
N LEU A 89 8.18 -12.30 -7.75
CA LEU A 89 8.82 -11.86 -6.51
C LEU A 89 8.94 -13.00 -5.50
N ASP A 90 7.87 -13.77 -5.28
CA ASP A 90 7.92 -14.94 -4.38
C ASP A 90 9.00 -15.93 -4.82
N ARG A 91 9.04 -16.27 -6.12
CA ARG A 91 10.06 -17.17 -6.69
C ARG A 91 11.49 -16.64 -6.59
N MET A 92 11.69 -15.33 -6.53
CA MET A 92 13.01 -14.73 -6.31
C MET A 92 13.42 -14.82 -4.83
N VAL A 93 12.51 -14.52 -3.91
CA VAL A 93 12.76 -14.62 -2.46
C VAL A 93 13.14 -16.04 -2.07
N PHE A 94 12.38 -17.05 -2.51
CA PHE A 94 12.70 -18.45 -2.22
C PHE A 94 14.08 -18.89 -2.75
N ARG A 95 14.46 -18.43 -3.95
CA ARG A 95 15.80 -18.72 -4.51
C ARG A 95 16.92 -18.04 -3.72
N SER A 96 16.71 -16.81 -3.25
CA SER A 96 17.69 -16.09 -2.46
C SER A 96 17.93 -16.74 -1.09
N LEU A 97 16.86 -17.20 -0.43
CA LEU A 97 16.97 -17.89 0.87
C LEU A 97 17.70 -19.23 0.73
N ALA A 98 17.34 -20.03 -0.27
CA ALA A 98 17.98 -21.32 -0.53
C ALA A 98 19.49 -21.21 -0.85
N SER A 99 19.92 -20.08 -1.43
CA SER A 99 21.34 -19.84 -1.73
C SER A 99 22.14 -19.41 -0.49
N SER A 100 21.51 -18.67 0.44
CA SER A 100 22.14 -18.20 1.68
C SER A 100 22.40 -19.34 2.68
N ASP A 101 21.52 -20.33 2.74
CA ASP A 101 21.67 -21.50 3.62
C ASP A 101 22.76 -22.48 3.13
N ALA A 102 23.00 -22.53 1.81
CA ALA A 102 24.05 -23.35 1.21
C ALA A 102 25.46 -22.82 1.51
N GLU A 103 25.65 -21.49 1.57
CA GLU A 103 26.94 -20.86 1.88
C GLU A 103 27.31 -20.91 3.37
N LYS A 104 26.34 -20.97 4.29
CA LYS A 104 26.59 -21.08 5.74
C LYS A 104 26.96 -22.49 6.20
N SER A 105 26.81 -23.49 5.34
CA SER A 105 27.08 -24.90 5.66
C SER A 105 28.43 -25.40 5.09
N SER A 106 29.25 -24.51 4.55
CA SER A 106 30.60 -24.80 4.02
C SER A 106 31.71 -24.25 4.90
#